data_AF-A0A940VCJ2-F1
#
_entry.id   AF-A0A940VCJ2-F1
#
_cell.length_a   1.000
_cell.length_b   1.000
_cell.length_c   1.000
_cell.angle_alpha   90.00
_cell.angle_beta   90.00
_cell.angle_gamma   90.00
#
_symmetry.space_group_name_H-M   'P 1'
#
loop_
_entity.id
_entity.type
_entity.pdbx_description
1 polymer ?
#
loop_
_entity_poly.entity_id
_entity_poly.type
_entity_poly.pdbx_seq_one_letter_code
_entity_poly.pdbx_strand_id
1 'polypeptide(L)'
;MKGGARQPGNLVAWAGMCVLLAVTLFPFYWMVNTSLKPQSEVFQSPPTFLSFHWTLAAYGRVLATRAVGRYFLNSAAISVGATLLAVGLSALAAYGLSRFRMRWERPLILLLLFTQMLPGTLLIIPYFQL
;
A
#
# COMPACT_ATOMS: atom_id res chain seq x y z
N MET A 1 15.86 -29.46 -24.33
CA MET A 1 14.57 -28.87 -24.76
C MET A 1 13.51 -29.97 -24.72
N LYS A 2 12.73 -30.09 -23.63
CA LYS A 2 11.58 -31.00 -23.55
C LYS A 2 10.35 -30.16 -23.25
N GLY A 3 9.48 -30.03 -24.25
CA GLY A 3 8.18 -29.37 -24.13
C GLY A 3 7.35 -30.10 -23.08
N GLY A 4 7.09 -29.42 -21.97
CA GLY A 4 6.25 -29.92 -20.90
C GLY A 4 4.80 -29.97 -21.37
N ALA A 5 4.29 -31.19 -21.51
CA ALA A 5 2.88 -31.47 -21.70
C ALA A 5 2.03 -30.63 -20.73
N ARG A 6 1.04 -29.92 -21.26
CA ARG A 6 0.07 -29.12 -20.51
C ARG A 6 -0.73 -30.06 -19.59
N GLN A 7 -0.28 -30.22 -18.35
CA GLN A 7 -1.05 -30.94 -17.33
C GLN A 7 -2.37 -30.18 -17.08
N PRO A 8 -3.53 -30.86 -17.04
CA PRO A 8 -4.85 -30.21 -16.87
C PRO A 8 -4.98 -29.44 -15.53
N GLY A 9 -4.12 -29.73 -14.54
CA GLY A 9 -4.01 -28.95 -13.31
C GLY A 9 -3.56 -27.50 -13.52
N ASN A 10 -2.85 -27.22 -14.62
CA ASN A 10 -2.43 -25.86 -14.92
C ASN A 10 -3.61 -24.98 -15.33
N LEU A 11 -4.57 -25.49 -16.11
CA LEU A 11 -5.73 -24.69 -16.57
C LEU A 11 -6.60 -24.22 -15.40
N VAL A 12 -6.80 -25.09 -14.40
CA VAL A 12 -7.54 -24.75 -13.18
C VAL A 12 -6.76 -23.70 -12.36
N ALA A 13 -5.44 -23.85 -12.25
CA ALA A 13 -4.59 -22.86 -11.58
C ALA A 13 -4.63 -21.50 -12.29
N TRP A 14 -4.52 -21.47 -13.63
CA TRP A 14 -4.62 -20.25 -14.43
C TRP A 14 -6.00 -19.59 -14.30
N ALA A 15 -7.08 -20.37 -14.37
CA ALA A 15 -8.44 -19.87 -14.16
C ALA A 15 -8.61 -19.28 -12.75
N GLY A 16 -8.10 -19.97 -11.72
CA GLY A 16 -8.08 -19.48 -10.35
C GLY A 16 -7.29 -18.18 -10.19
N MET A 17 -6.12 -18.07 -10.82
CA MET A 17 -5.34 -16.83 -10.84
C MET A 17 -6.07 -15.68 -11.53
N CYS A 18 -6.74 -15.94 -12.67
CA CYS A 18 -7.54 -14.91 -13.36
C CYS A 18 -8.69 -14.40 -12.48
N VAL A 19 -9.38 -15.29 -11.76
CA VAL A 19 -10.45 -14.90 -10.83
C VAL A 19 -9.90 -14.07 -9.68
N LEU A 20 -8.80 -14.50 -9.05
CA LEU A 20 -8.16 -13.75 -7.96
C LEU A 20 -7.70 -12.36 -8.42
N LEU A 21 -7.11 -12.26 -9.61
CA LEU A 21 -6.73 -11.00 -10.24
C LEU A 21 -7.95 -10.11 -10.47
N ALA A 22 -9.04 -10.64 -11.02
CA ALA A 22 -10.26 -9.87 -11.25
C ALA A 22 -10.83 -9.31 -9.93
N VAL A 23 -10.88 -10.12 -8.87
CA VAL A 23 -11.37 -9.71 -7.55
C VAL A 23 -10.47 -8.66 -6.90
N THR A 24 -9.15 -8.83 -6.97
CA THR A 24 -8.19 -7.87 -6.40
C THR A 24 -8.11 -6.57 -7.19
N LEU A 25 -8.26 -6.60 -8.51
CA LEU A 25 -8.22 -5.41 -9.36
C LEU A 25 -9.55 -4.66 -9.39
N PHE A 26 -10.67 -5.31 -9.08
CA PHE A 26 -11.99 -4.66 -9.06
C PHE A 26 -12.04 -3.35 -8.25
N PRO A 27 -11.57 -3.28 -6.98
CA PRO A 27 -11.56 -2.01 -6.25
C PRO A 27 -10.67 -0.94 -6.90
N PHE A 28 -9.54 -1.32 -7.52
CA PHE A 28 -8.69 -0.38 -8.25
C PHE A 28 -9.37 0.15 -9.51
N TYR A 29 -10.02 -0.74 -10.27
CA TYR A 29 -10.89 -0.35 -11.37
C TYR A 29 -11.95 0.66 -10.91
N TRP A 30 -12.61 0.38 -9.79
CA TRP A 30 -13.64 1.27 -9.24
C TRP A 30 -13.07 2.63 -8.84
N MET A 31 -11.89 2.67 -8.22
CA MET A 31 -11.19 3.91 -7.87
C MET A 31 -10.89 4.77 -9.10
N VAL A 32 -10.33 4.16 -10.16
CA VAL A 32 -9.97 4.86 -11.41
C VAL A 32 -11.23 5.34 -12.15
N ASN A 33 -12.24 4.48 -12.25
CA ASN A 33 -13.50 4.85 -12.88
C ASN A 33 -14.19 6.00 -12.15
N THR A 34 -14.16 6.00 -10.81
CA THR A 34 -14.76 7.07 -9.99
C THR A 34 -13.96 8.37 -10.07
N SER A 35 -12.63 8.31 -10.14
CA SER A 35 -11.79 9.51 -10.22
C SER A 35 -11.93 10.26 -11.56
N LEU A 36 -12.32 9.56 -12.62
CA LEU A 36 -12.55 10.11 -13.95
C LEU A 36 -14.01 10.52 -14.21
N LYS A 37 -14.95 10.18 -13.32
CA LYS A 37 -16.36 10.54 -13.47
C LYS A 37 -16.62 12.01 -13.16
N PRO A 38 -17.61 12.63 -13.82
CA PRO A 38 -18.12 13.93 -13.40
C PRO A 38 -18.82 13.78 -12.05
N GLN A 39 -18.76 14.84 -11.23
CA GLN A 39 -19.31 14.84 -9.87
C GLN A 39 -20.80 14.49 -9.82
N SER A 40 -21.54 14.80 -10.88
CA SER A 40 -22.96 14.44 -11.04
C SER A 40 -23.19 12.93 -11.16
N GLU A 41 -22.28 12.17 -11.77
CA GLU A 41 -22.41 10.72 -11.94
C GLU A 41 -21.90 9.92 -10.73
N VAL A 42 -21.04 10.52 -9.89
CA VAL A 42 -20.49 9.86 -8.69
C VAL A 42 -21.59 9.58 -7.65
N PHE A 43 -22.57 10.47 -7.52
CA PHE A 43 -23.66 10.36 -6.54
C PHE A 43 -25.00 9.88 -7.14
N GLN A 44 -25.00 9.43 -8.40
CA GLN A 44 -26.22 8.92 -9.03
C GLN A 44 -26.59 7.51 -8.54
N SER A 45 -27.90 7.26 -8.49
CA SER A 45 -28.50 5.95 -8.19
C SER A 45 -29.41 5.54 -9.35
N PRO A 46 -29.16 4.40 -10.03
CA PRO A 46 -28.10 3.41 -9.79
C PRO A 46 -26.70 3.91 -10.20
N PRO A 47 -25.62 3.45 -9.53
CA PRO A 47 -24.27 3.84 -9.88
C PRO A 47 -23.86 3.27 -11.24
N THR A 48 -23.28 4.12 -12.09
CA THR A 48 -22.82 3.70 -13.42
C THR A 48 -21.57 2.81 -13.30
N PHE A 49 -21.57 1.61 -13.86
CA PHE A 49 -20.36 0.77 -13.85
C PHE A 49 -19.31 1.33 -14.81
N LEU A 50 -19.68 1.65 -16.05
CA LEU A 50 -18.86 2.39 -16.99
C LEU A 50 -19.46 3.77 -17.21
N SER A 51 -18.68 4.83 -16.96
CA SER A 51 -19.08 6.17 -17.39
C SER A 51 -18.77 6.37 -18.86
N PHE A 52 -19.66 7.03 -19.59
CA PHE A 52 -19.43 7.45 -20.98
C PHE A 52 -18.88 8.88 -21.08
N HIS A 53 -18.80 9.62 -19.95
CA HIS A 53 -18.39 11.02 -19.90
C HIS A 53 -17.13 11.21 -19.04
N TRP A 54 -16.01 10.61 -19.44
CA TRP A 54 -14.77 10.78 -18.69
C TRP A 54 -14.30 12.24 -18.71
N THR A 55 -13.91 12.76 -17.54
CA THR A 55 -13.45 14.14 -17.38
C THR A 55 -12.25 14.22 -16.44
N LEU A 56 -11.30 15.09 -16.81
CA LEU A 56 -10.14 15.44 -15.98
C LEU A 56 -10.40 16.70 -15.13
N ALA A 57 -11.63 17.23 -15.14
CA ALA A 57 -11.97 18.46 -14.41
C ALA A 57 -11.79 18.32 -12.89
N ALA A 58 -11.94 17.12 -12.33
CA ALA A 58 -11.64 16.85 -10.92
C ALA A 58 -10.14 17.03 -10.63
N TYR A 59 -9.27 16.46 -11.47
CA TYR A 59 -7.82 16.61 -11.36
C TYR A 59 -7.39 18.07 -11.52
N GLY A 60 -7.94 18.79 -12.51
CA GLY A 60 -7.67 20.23 -12.70
C GLY A 60 -7.99 21.06 -11.47
N ARG A 61 -9.16 20.83 -10.83
CA ARG A 61 -9.55 21.51 -9.58
C ARG A 61 -8.62 21.20 -8.41
N VAL A 62 -8.25 19.93 -8.24
CA VAL A 62 -7.35 19.47 -7.16
C VAL A 62 -5.94 20.00 -7.36
N LEU A 63 -5.41 19.98 -8.58
CA LEU A 63 -4.07 20.47 -8.90
C LEU A 63 -3.97 22.00 -8.88
N ALA A 64 -5.05 22.71 -9.21
CA ALA A 64 -5.12 24.17 -9.04
C ALA A 64 -5.05 24.58 -7.56
N THR A 65 -5.40 23.68 -6.64
CA THR A 65 -5.26 23.92 -5.21
C THR A 65 -3.79 23.75 -4.81
N ARG A 66 -3.08 24.87 -4.56
CA ARG A 66 -1.65 24.90 -4.17
C ARG A 66 -1.28 23.96 -3.02
N ALA A 67 -2.24 23.59 -2.17
CA ALA A 67 -2.01 22.73 -1.01
C ALA A 67 -1.64 21.28 -1.40
N VAL A 68 -2.16 20.74 -2.51
CA VAL A 68 -2.02 19.31 -2.84
C VAL A 68 -0.59 18.95 -3.24
N GLY A 69 0.05 19.77 -4.08
CA GLY A 69 1.46 19.56 -4.43
C GLY A 69 2.38 19.59 -3.20
N ARG A 70 2.10 20.50 -2.25
CA ARG A 70 2.84 20.57 -0.99
C ARG A 70 2.59 19.36 -0.09
N TYR A 71 1.35 18.89 0.01
CA TYR A 71 1.04 17.68 0.78
C TYR A 71 1.76 16.46 0.21
N PHE A 72 1.77 16.31 -1.12
CA PHE A 72 2.50 15.23 -1.78
C PHE A 72 4.00 15.29 -1.49
N LEU A 73 4.63 16.46 -1.64
CA LEU A 73 6.06 16.63 -1.38
C LEU A 73 6.42 16.40 0.09
N ASN A 74 5.60 16.87 1.04
CA ASN A 74 5.82 16.63 2.46
C ASN A 74 5.76 15.13 2.77
N SER A 75 4.74 14.42 2.28
CA SER A 75 4.63 12.97 2.46
C SER A 75 5.76 12.21 1.80
N ALA A 76 6.20 12.62 0.61
CA ALA A 76 7.33 12.01 -0.09
C ALA A 76 8.64 12.21 0.69
N ALA A 77 8.92 13.43 1.15
CA ALA A 77 10.12 13.73 1.93
C ALA A 77 10.16 12.94 3.25
N ILE A 78 9.05 12.92 3.98
CA ILE A 78 8.95 12.18 5.26
C ILE A 78 9.08 10.68 5.02
N SER A 79 8.35 10.10 4.05
CA SER A 79 8.38 8.66 3.80
C SER A 79 9.74 8.17 3.31
N VAL A 80 10.39 8.89 2.39
CA VAL A 80 11.73 8.55 1.90
C VAL A 80 12.76 8.69 3.02
N GLY A 81 12.75 9.81 3.76
CA GLY A 81 13.67 10.04 4.87
C GLY A 81 13.52 8.98 5.96
N ALA A 82 12.29 8.69 6.38
CA ALA A 82 12.01 7.65 7.37
C ALA A 82 12.43 6.26 6.88
N THR A 83 12.19 5.93 5.61
CA THR A 83 12.58 4.62 5.04
C THR A 83 14.10 4.47 5.01
N LEU A 84 14.85 5.47 4.57
CA LEU A 84 16.31 5.41 4.53
C LEU A 84 16.92 5.24 5.92
N LEU A 85 16.42 6.00 6.90
CA LEU A 85 16.87 5.87 8.29
C LEU A 85 16.49 4.51 8.88
N ALA A 86 15.25 4.07 8.69
CA ALA A 86 14.77 2.78 9.21
C ALA A 86 15.54 1.61 8.60
N VAL A 87 15.73 1.58 7.28
CA VAL A 87 16.51 0.54 6.60
C VAL A 87 17.98 0.58 7.02
N GLY A 88 18.59 1.76 7.10
CA GLY A 88 19.97 1.90 7.55
C GLY A 88 20.20 1.37 8.96
N LEU A 89 19.37 1.79 9.92
CA LEU A 89 19.47 1.35 11.31
C LEU A 89 19.11 -0.12 11.50
N SER A 90 18.04 -0.59 10.84
CA SER A 90 17.63 -1.99 10.93
C SER A 90 18.64 -2.95 10.29
N ALA A 91 19.28 -2.56 9.19
CA ALA A 91 20.35 -3.36 8.57
C ALA A 91 21.55 -3.54 9.51
N LEU A 92 21.98 -2.47 10.20
CA LEU A 92 23.06 -2.53 11.19
C LEU A 92 22.67 -3.44 12.37
N ALA A 93 21.46 -3.29 12.90
CA ALA A 93 20.96 -4.12 13.98
C ALA A 93 20.83 -5.60 13.58
N ALA A 94 20.31 -5.87 12.39
CA ALA A 94 20.16 -7.21 11.84
C ALA A 94 21.52 -7.88 11.58
N TYR A 95 22.53 -7.13 11.13
CA TYR A 95 23.88 -7.64 10.97
C TYR A 95 24.49 -8.05 12.32
N GLY A 96 24.30 -7.22 13.36
CA GLY A 96 24.72 -7.52 14.72
C GLY A 96 24.11 -8.82 15.25
N LEU A 97 22.80 -8.98 15.10
CA LEU A 97 22.05 -10.14 15.58
C LEU A 97 22.31 -11.42 14.76
N SER A 98 22.59 -11.30 13.46
CA SER A 98 22.79 -12.47 12.59
C SER A 98 24.21 -13.02 12.61
N ARG A 99 25.23 -12.14 12.77
CA ARG A 99 26.63 -12.56 12.68
C ARG A 99 27.27 -12.86 14.03
N PHE A 100 26.85 -12.20 15.11
CA PHE A 100 27.41 -12.40 16.44
C PHE A 100 26.48 -13.27 17.29
N ARG A 101 27.05 -14.29 17.95
CA ARG A 101 26.34 -15.10 18.95
C ARG A 101 26.26 -14.33 20.26
N MET A 102 25.24 -13.50 20.42
CA MET A 102 25.00 -12.72 21.62
C MET A 102 24.14 -13.48 22.63
N ARG A 103 24.51 -13.44 23.91
CA ARG A 103 23.73 -14.05 25.01
C ARG A 103 22.28 -13.56 25.07
N TRP A 104 22.02 -12.34 24.58
CA TRP A 104 20.73 -11.65 24.62
C TRP A 104 19.96 -11.67 23.27
N GLU A 105 20.38 -12.49 22.30
CA GLU A 105 19.76 -12.53 20.96
C GLU A 105 18.24 -12.79 21.00
N ARG A 106 17.80 -13.83 21.76
CA ARG A 106 16.40 -14.24 21.86
C ARG A 106 15.51 -13.18 22.53
N PRO A 107 15.85 -12.65 23.72
CA PRO A 107 15.03 -11.63 24.36
C PRO A 107 14.97 -10.33 23.54
N LEU A 108 16.04 -9.94 22.83
CA LEU A 108 16.01 -8.76 21.96
C LEU A 108 15.05 -8.95 20.78
N ILE A 109 15.06 -10.12 20.12
CA ILE A 109 14.12 -10.42 19.03
C ILE A 109 12.67 -10.43 19.56
N LEU A 110 12.43 -11.07 20.71
CA LEU A 110 11.10 -11.08 21.33
C LEU A 110 10.62 -9.67 21.67
N LEU A 111 11.49 -8.81 22.23
CA LEU A 111 11.16 -7.42 22.52
C LEU A 111 10.77 -6.65 21.26
N LEU A 112 11.51 -6.83 20.15
CA LEU A 112 11.19 -6.19 18.86
C LEU A 112 9.83 -6.66 18.31
N LEU A 113 9.48 -7.93 18.50
CA LEU A 113 8.16 -8.44 18.10
C LEU A 113 7.06 -7.83 18.98
N PHE A 114 7.27 -7.75 20.29
CA PHE A 114 6.31 -7.13 21.21
C PHE A 114 6.02 -5.68 20.84
N THR A 115 7.04 -4.88 20.50
CA THR A 115 6.82 -3.49 20.09
C THR A 115 6.05 -3.36 18.78
N GLN A 116 6.22 -4.28 17.83
CA GLN A 116 5.46 -4.30 16.57
C GLN A 116 4.00 -4.74 16.73
N MET A 117 3.67 -5.49 17.77
CA MET A 117 2.29 -5.89 18.06
C MET A 117 1.47 -4.78 18.71
N LEU A 118 2.10 -3.72 19.23
CA LEU A 118 1.40 -2.59 19.80
C LEU A 118 0.66 -1.82 18.69
N PRO A 119 -0.67 -1.64 18.80
CA PRO A 119 -1.41 -0.89 17.80
C PRO A 119 -1.00 0.58 17.85
N GLY A 120 -0.61 1.12 16.69
CA GLY A 120 -0.11 2.50 16.57
C GLY A 120 -1.10 3.57 17.04
N THR A 121 -2.40 3.25 17.09
CA THR A 121 -3.44 4.14 17.65
C THR A 121 -3.23 4.46 19.13
N LEU A 122 -2.60 3.58 19.91
CA LEU A 122 -2.28 3.83 21.32
C LEU A 122 -1.25 4.95 21.50
N LEU A 123 -0.44 5.21 20.48
CA LEU A 123 0.61 6.23 20.52
C LEU A 123 0.08 7.64 20.17
N ILE A 124 -1.17 7.76 19.70
CA ILE A 124 -1.74 9.06 19.29
C ILE A 124 -1.92 9.98 20.50
N ILE A 125 -2.48 9.49 21.61
CA ILE A 125 -2.71 10.29 22.83
C ILE A 125 -1.40 10.87 23.40
N PRO A 126 -0.35 10.08 23.66
CA PRO A 126 0.88 10.62 24.21
C PRO A 126 1.60 11.56 23.24
N TYR A 127 1.51 11.35 21.92
CA TYR A 127 2.07 12.29 20.94
C TYR A 127 1.33 13.62 20.85
N PHE A 128 0.05 13.66 21.20
CA PHE A 128 -0.75 14.89 21.14
C PHE A 128 -0.64 15.73 22.42
N GLN A 129 -0.24 15.13 23.54
CA GLN A 129 -0.04 15.83 24.82
C GLN A 129 1.40 16.36 25.03
N LEU A 130 2.32 16.00 24.15
CA LEU A 130 3.67 16.59 24.03
C LEU A 130 3.63 17.84 23.15
#